data_AF-A0A1G4QZ68-F1
#
_entry.id   AF-A0A1G4QZ68-F1
#
_cell.length_a   1.000
_cell.length_b   1.000
_cell.length_c   1.000
_cell.angle_alpha   90.00
_cell.angle_beta   90.00
_cell.angle_gamma   90.00
#
_symmetry.space_group_name_H-M   'P 1'
#
loop_
_entity.id
_entity.type
_entity.pdbx_description
1 polymer ?
#
loop_
_entity_poly.entity_id
_entity_poly.type
_entity_poly.pdbx_seq_one_letter_code
_entity_poly.pdbx_strand_id
1 'polypeptide(L)' 'MSHNDFKRTITQALDEMKKEQGDSFDLSKVNLAELERRTGISRAKLRRLKKDGFVFRDHGRKGLKSP' A
#
# COMPACT_ATOMS: atom_id res chain seq x y z
N MET A 1 8.61 2.32 11.00
CA MET A 1 8.08 2.96 9.77
C MET A 1 7.02 3.95 10.17
N SER A 2 7.17 5.22 9.80
CA SER A 2 6.07 6.18 9.87
C SER A 2 4.95 5.76 8.90
N HIS A 3 3.71 6.18 9.16
CA HIS A 3 2.59 5.93 8.25
C HIS A 3 2.86 6.48 6.84
N ASN A 4 3.56 7.62 6.77
CA ASN A 4 3.99 8.22 5.51
C ASN A 4 5.04 7.38 4.78
N ASP A 5 6.04 6.83 5.49
CA ASP A 5 7.07 5.98 4.87
C ASP A 5 6.43 4.72 4.27
N PHE A 6 5.51 4.11 5.02
CA PHE A 6 4.76 2.94 4.58
C PHE A 6 3.96 3.19 3.31
N LYS A 7 3.22 4.31 3.26
CA LYS A 7 2.45 4.73 2.08
C LYS A 7 3.38 4.97 0.89
N ARG A 8 4.49 5.68 1.10
CA ARG A 8 5.46 6.00 0.04
C ARG A 8 6.09 4.75 -0.55
N THR A 9 6.54 3.81 0.28
CA THR A 9 7.16 2.55 -0.18
C THR A 9 6.19 1.70 -1.01
N ILE A 10 4.94 1.52 -0.55
CA ILE A 10 3.95 0.77 -1.34
C ILE A 10 3.63 1.50 -2.65
N THR A 11 3.39 2.82 -2.60
CA THR A 11 3.02 3.60 -3.79
C THR A 11 4.13 3.53 -4.84
N GLN A 12 5.39 3.65 -4.43
CA GLN A 12 6.54 3.50 -5.31
C GLN A 12 6.60 2.10 -5.94
N ALA A 13 6.49 1.05 -5.13
CA ALA A 13 6.54 -0.31 -5.66
C ALA A 13 5.39 -0.62 -6.63
N LEU A 14 4.19 -0.09 -6.39
CA LEU A 14 3.05 -0.22 -7.31
C LEU A 14 3.28 0.54 -8.61
N ASP A 15 3.88 1.73 -8.57
CA ASP A 15 4.22 2.50 -9.78
C ASP A 15 5.28 1.79 -10.62
N GLU A 16 6.29 1.19 -9.99
CA GLU A 16 7.29 0.36 -10.66
C GLU A 16 6.64 -0.88 -11.31
N MET A 17 5.78 -1.60 -10.59
CA MET A 17 5.04 -2.74 -11.15
C MET A 17 4.13 -2.32 -12.30
N LYS A 18 3.50 -1.13 -12.22
CA LYS A 18 2.69 -0.58 -13.30
C LYS A 18 3.53 -0.25 -14.53
N LYS A 19 4.74 0.29 -14.36
CA LYS A 19 5.66 0.55 -15.48
C LYS A 19 6.11 -0.73 -16.17
N GLU A 20 6.32 -1.80 -15.40
CA GLU A 20 6.73 -3.10 -15.94
C GLU A 20 5.57 -3.85 -16.64
N GLN A 21 4.37 -3.81 -16.07
CA GLN A 21 3.19 -4.51 -16.61
C GLN A 21 2.39 -3.68 -17.62
N GLY A 22 2.62 -2.37 -17.67
CA GLY A 22 1.92 -1.44 -18.56
C GLY A 22 0.40 -1.52 -18.42
N ASP A 23 -0.29 -1.70 -19.53
CA ASP A 23 -1.76 -1.77 -19.61
C ASP A 23 -2.35 -3.03 -18.98
N SER A 24 -1.54 -4.05 -18.72
CA SER A 24 -1.98 -5.27 -18.03
C SER A 24 -2.01 -5.10 -16.50
N PHE A 25 -1.54 -3.95 -15.99
CA PHE A 25 -1.51 -3.70 -14.56
C PHE A 25 -2.92 -3.51 -14.00
N ASP A 26 -3.28 -4.37 -13.05
CA ASP A 26 -4.55 -4.31 -12.33
C ASP A 26 -4.30 -4.42 -10.82
N LEU A 27 -4.67 -3.38 -10.07
CA LEU A 27 -4.56 -3.34 -8.61
C LEU A 27 -5.33 -4.48 -7.93
N SER A 28 -6.46 -4.91 -8.51
CA SER A 28 -7.25 -6.03 -7.99
C SER A 28 -6.58 -7.38 -8.20
N LYS A 29 -5.65 -7.48 -9.17
CA LYS A 29 -4.90 -8.70 -9.51
C LYS A 29 -3.43 -8.63 -9.13
N VAL A 30 -2.99 -7.54 -8.50
CA VAL A 30 -1.58 -7.36 -8.14
C VAL A 30 -1.04 -8.54 -7.33
N ASN A 31 0.18 -8.96 -7.67
CA ASN A 31 0.86 -10.06 -7.01
C ASN A 31 1.41 -9.63 -5.65
N LEU A 32 0.79 -10.12 -4.57
CA LEU A 32 1.18 -9.76 -3.21
C LEU A 32 2.55 -10.32 -2.78
N ALA A 33 2.99 -11.43 -3.38
CA ALA A 33 4.31 -12.00 -3.08
C ALA A 33 5.43 -11.13 -3.66
N GLU A 34 5.22 -10.59 -4.85
CA GLU A 34 6.15 -9.65 -5.46
C GLU A 34 6.18 -8.31 -4.71
N LEU A 35 5.00 -7.79 -4.36
CA LEU A 35 4.88 -6.57 -3.59
C LEU A 35 5.56 -6.70 -2.20
N GLU A 36 5.47 -7.85 -1.55
CA GLU A 36 6.22 -8.14 -0.30
C GLU A 36 7.74 -8.13 -0.53
N ARG A 37 8.25 -8.68 -1.63
CA ARG A 37 9.69 -8.65 -1.95
C ARG A 37 10.20 -7.24 -2.22
N ARG A 38 9.42 -6.41 -2.93
CA ARG A 38 9.78 -5.02 -3.26
C ARG A 38 9.72 -4.11 -2.03
N THR A 39 8.71 -4.29 -1.19
CA THR A 39 8.41 -3.36 -0.09
C THR A 39 8.89 -3.83 1.28
N GLY A 40 9.19 -5.12 1.43
CA GLY A 40 9.46 -5.76 2.73
C GLY A 40 8.23 -5.88 3.64
N ILE A 41 7.03 -5.58 3.13
CA ILE A 41 5.79 -5.56 3.91
C ILE A 41 5.12 -6.92 3.85
N SER A 42 4.73 -7.43 5.02
CA SER A 42 4.08 -8.73 5.12
C SER A 42 2.83 -8.84 4.25
N ARG A 43 2.67 -10.00 3.60
CA ARG A 43 1.47 -10.34 2.80
C ARG A 43 0.15 -10.13 3.54
N ALA A 44 0.12 -10.35 4.86
CA ALA A 44 -1.09 -10.15 5.68
C ALA A 44 -1.54 -8.67 5.69
N LYS A 45 -0.59 -7.74 5.78
CA LYS A 45 -0.87 -6.30 5.74
C LYS A 45 -1.29 -5.87 4.34
N LEU A 46 -0.61 -6.38 3.31
CA LEU A 46 -0.97 -6.13 1.92
C LEU A 46 -2.36 -6.65 1.55
N ARG A 47 -2.79 -7.81 2.08
CA ARG A 47 -4.16 -8.32 1.91
C ARG A 47 -5.22 -7.36 2.45
N ARG A 48 -4.96 -6.74 3.60
CA ARG A 48 -5.89 -5.74 4.18
C ARG A 48 -5.98 -4.50 3.29
N LEU A 49 -4.84 -3.97 2.86
CA LEU A 49 -4.79 -2.85 1.92
C LEU A 49 -5.49 -3.15 0.60
N LYS A 50 -5.30 -4.35 0.05
CA LYS A 50 -5.95 -4.76 -1.19
C LYS A 50 -7.48 -4.76 -1.07
N LYS A 51 -8.02 -5.18 0.09
CA LYS A 51 -9.47 -5.11 0.37
C LYS A 51 -9.99 -3.68 0.33
N ASP A 52 -9.18 -2.72 0.78
CA ASP A 52 -9.50 -1.29 0.76
C ASP A 52 -9.07 -0.60 -0.56
N GLY A 53 -8.66 -1.36 -1.60
CA GLY A 53 -8.24 -0.80 -2.89
C GLY A 53 -6.92 -0.02 -2.83
N PHE A 54 -6.02 -0.39 -1.92
CA PHE A 54 -4.78 0.34 -1.61
C PHE A 54 -5.02 1.78 -1.14
N VAL A 55 -6.20 2.05 -0.57
CA VAL A 55 -6.51 3.33 0.06
C VAL A 55 -5.86 3.41 1.45
N PHE A 56 -4.85 4.25 1.57
CA PHE A 56 -4.23 4.59 2.86
C PHE A 56 -5.14 5.58 3.59
N ARG A 57 -6.01 5.07 4.45
CA ARG A 57 -6.73 5.91 5.40
C ARG A 57 -5.74 6.40 6.45
N ASP A 58 -5.55 7.71 6.51
CA ASP A 58 -4.87 8.32 7.63
C ASP A 58 -5.68 8.01 8.90
N HIS A 59 -5.04 7.45 9.92
CA HIS A 59 -5.70 7.30 11.22
C HIS A 59 -5.83 8.70 11.82
N GLY A 60 -6.93 9.37 11.48
CA GLY A 60 -7.28 10.69 12.01
C GLY A 60 -7.58 10.66 13.50
N ARG A 61 -6.54 10.50 14.34
CA ARG A 61 -6.54 10.98 15.72
C ARG A 61 -5.94 12.38 15.79
N LYS A 62 -6.39 13.29 14.92
CA LYS A 62 -6.20 14.73 15.12
C LYS A 62 -7.54 15.27 15.62
N GLY A 63 -7.74 15.32 16.95
CA GLY A 63 -8.96 15.91 17.47
C GLY A 63 -9.37 15.68 18.92
N LEU A 64 -8.67 14.88 19.73
CA LEU A 64 -8.94 14.91 21.18
C LEU A 64 -8.12 16.04 21.82
N LYS A 65 -8.63 17.27 21.70
CA LYS A 65 -8.50 18.20 22.82
C LYS A 65 -9.43 17.66 23.90
N SER A 66 -8.86 17.07 24.95
CA SER A 66 -9.65 16.86 26.18
C SER A 66 -10.10 18.23 26.70
N PRO A 67 -11.37 18.39 27.12
CA PRO A 67 -11.83 19.58 27.83
C PRO A 67 -11.06 19.81 29.13
#